data_AF-A0A818VBU7-F1
#
_entry.id   AF-A0A818VBU7-F1
#
_cell.length_a   1.000
_cell.length_b   1.000
_cell.length_c   1.000
_cell.angle_alpha   90.00
_cell.angle_beta   90.00
_cell.angle_gamma   90.00
#
_symmetry.space_group_name_H-M   'P 1'
#
loop_
_entity.id
_entity.type
_entity.pdbx_description
1 polymer ?
#
loop_
_entity_poly.entity_id
_entity_poly.type
_entity_poly.pdbx_seq_one_letter_code
_entity_poly.pdbx_strand_id
1 'polypeptide(L)' 'MVAPFVFPEVEWDFRLEQVRSINTSDHKYGLVLPGLGWVIWRRKEDLPEDLIFHVNYLGVDEPTFNFNF' A
#
# COMPACT_ATOMS: atom_id res chain seq x y z
N MET A 1 -9.87 7.77 0.00
CA MET A 1 -9.23 8.63 1.02
C MET A 1 -9.98 9.97 1.07
N VAL A 2 -10.14 10.61 2.23
CA VAL A 2 -10.83 11.94 2.33
C VAL A 2 -9.89 13.01 2.87
N ALA A 3 -9.15 12.70 3.95
CA ALA A 3 -8.30 13.65 4.66
C ALA A 3 -7.32 14.44 3.77
N PRO A 4 -6.60 13.85 2.78
CA PRO A 4 -5.72 14.61 1.89
C PRO A 4 -6.38 15.78 1.14
N PHE A 5 -7.68 15.71 0.91
CA PHE A 5 -8.40 16.65 0.06
C PHE A 5 -9.19 17.69 0.85
N VAL A 6 -9.67 17.33 2.05
CA VAL A 6 -10.56 18.17 2.85
C VAL A 6 -9.85 18.76 4.07
N PHE A 7 -8.83 18.08 4.60
CA PHE A 7 -8.09 18.47 5.80
C PHE A 7 -6.56 18.33 5.58
N PRO A 8 -5.98 19.01 4.58
CA PRO A 8 -4.57 18.83 4.20
C PRO A 8 -3.57 19.20 5.32
N GLU A 9 -3.96 20.10 6.21
CA GLU A 9 -3.17 20.55 7.36
C GLU A 9 -3.03 19.50 8.47
N VAL A 10 -3.93 18.51 8.53
CA VAL A 10 -3.86 17.46 9.52
C VAL A 10 -2.71 16.52 9.17
N GLU A 11 -1.75 16.39 10.08
CA GLU A 11 -0.68 15.41 9.98
C GLU A 11 -1.19 14.04 10.45
N TRP A 12 -1.35 13.12 9.50
CA TRP A 12 -1.81 11.76 9.78
C TRP A 12 -1.04 10.69 8.96
N ASP A 13 -0.35 11.11 7.91
CA ASP A 13 0.36 10.25 6.95
C ASP A 13 1.84 10.09 7.33
N PHE A 14 2.71 9.76 6.36
CA PHE A 14 4.14 9.56 6.55
C PHE A 14 4.92 10.80 7.04
N ARG A 15 4.27 11.96 7.17
CA ARG A 15 4.78 13.11 7.94
C ARG A 15 5.07 12.73 9.40
N LEU A 16 4.24 11.86 10.00
CA LEU A 16 4.47 11.35 11.35
C LEU A 16 5.55 10.27 11.33
N GLU A 17 6.61 10.46 12.11
CA GLU A 17 7.81 9.61 12.06
C GLU A 17 7.57 8.13 12.43
N GLN A 18 6.51 7.85 13.17
CA GLN A 18 6.18 6.50 13.62
C GLN A 18 5.34 5.72 12.61
N VAL A 19 4.76 6.38 11.60
CA VAL A 19 3.93 5.72 10.59
C VAL A 19 4.83 4.93 9.64
N ARG A 20 4.68 3.60 9.62
CA ARG A 20 5.48 2.68 8.79
C ARG A 20 4.77 2.19 7.55
N SER A 21 3.45 2.09 7.62
CA SER A 21 2.61 1.74 6.47
C SER A 21 1.23 2.38 6.57
N ILE A 22 0.60 2.57 5.41
CA ILE A 22 -0.76 3.11 5.28
C ILE A 22 -1.50 2.21 4.30
N ASN A 23 -2.76 1.89 4.60
CA ASN A 23 -3.66 1.23 3.65
C ASN A 23 -4.86 2.12 3.32
N THR A 24 -5.45 1.90 2.15
CA THR A 24 -6.70 2.53 1.74
C THR A 24 -7.50 1.58 0.86
N SER A 25 -8.82 1.73 0.89
CA SER A 25 -9.71 1.03 -0.03
C SER A 25 -10.20 2.02 -1.08
N ASP A 26 -9.79 1.85 -2.34
CA ASP A 26 -10.21 2.74 -3.42
C ASP A 26 -11.67 2.57 -3.79
N HIS A 27 -12.19 1.36 -3.59
CA HIS A 27 -13.62 1.07 -3.69
C HIS A 27 -14.49 1.71 -2.58
N LYS A 28 -13.90 2.55 -1.73
CA LYS A 28 -14.63 3.43 -0.80
C LYS A 28 -14.61 4.86 -1.34
N TYR A 29 -13.71 5.69 -0.82
CA TYR A 29 -13.57 7.10 -1.21
C TYR A 29 -12.46 7.29 -2.25
N GLY A 30 -12.11 6.27 -3.04
CA GLY A 30 -11.14 6.38 -4.13
C GLY A 30 -11.80 6.41 -5.51
N LEU A 31 -13.13 6.36 -5.58
CA LEU A 31 -13.93 6.44 -6.81
C LEU A 31 -13.68 5.29 -7.79
N VAL A 32 -13.36 4.10 -7.27
CA VAL A 32 -13.20 2.87 -8.05
C VAL A 32 -14.32 1.88 -7.71
N LEU A 33 -14.63 0.97 -8.64
CA LEU A 33 -15.55 -0.15 -8.38
C LEU A 33 -14.99 -1.11 -7.30
N PRO A 34 -15.84 -1.92 -6.64
CA PRO A 34 -15.41 -2.95 -5.69
C PRO A 34 -14.32 -3.87 -6.27
N GLY A 35 -13.24 -4.07 -5.51
CA GLY A 35 -12.15 -4.99 -5.88
C GLY A 35 -10.73 -4.42 -5.77
N LEU A 36 -10.56 -3.12 -5.55
CA LEU A 36 -9.23 -2.48 -5.45
C LEU A 36 -8.95 -1.90 -4.07
N GLY A 37 -7.76 -2.21 -3.54
CA GLY A 37 -7.19 -1.63 -2.32
C GLY A 37 -5.69 -1.45 -2.46
N TRP A 38 -5.13 -0.55 -1.66
CA TRP A 38 -3.71 -0.24 -1.64
C TRP A 38 -3.14 -0.38 -0.24
N VAL A 39 -1.87 -0.75 -0.19
CA VAL A 39 -1.01 -0.63 0.98
C VAL A 39 0.32 -0.05 0.53
N ILE A 40 0.85 0.91 1.29
CA ILE A 40 2.12 1.59 1.01
C ILE A 40 2.97 1.48 2.28
N TRP A 41 4.23 1.11 2.12
CA TRP A 41 5.24 1.16 3.18
C TRP A 41 6.09 2.41 3.02
N ARG A 42 6.56 2.97 4.14
CA ARG A 42 7.37 4.18 4.15
C ARG A 42 8.76 3.94 3.58
N ARG A 43 9.39 2.82 3.93
CA ARG A 43 10.71 2.40 3.45
C ARG A 43 10.69 0.92 3.07
N LYS A 44 11.66 0.51 2.26
CA LYS A 44 11.85 -0.91 1.90
C LYS A 44 12.04 -1.78 3.15
N GLU A 45 12.78 -1.28 4.14
CA GLU A 45 13.04 -1.98 5.41
C GLU A 45 11.77 -2.23 6.25
N ASP A 46 10.69 -1.47 6.01
CA ASP A 46 9.43 -1.64 6.73
C ASP A 46 8.59 -2.81 6.16
N LEU A 47 9.00 -3.41 5.04
CA LEU A 47 8.45 -4.64 4.47
C LEU A 47 9.47 -5.78 4.63
N PRO A 48 9.23 -6.74 5.54
CA PRO A 48 10.10 -7.91 5.69
C PRO A 48 10.23 -8.71 4.39
N GLU A 49 11.47 -8.98 3.97
CA GLU A 49 11.78 -9.67 2.70
C GLU A 49 11.27 -11.12 2.69
N ASP A 50 11.19 -11.77 3.86
CA ASP A 50 10.66 -13.13 4.03
C ASP A 50 9.15 -13.25 3.78
N LEU A 51 8.46 -12.11 3.64
CA LEU A 51 7.07 -12.06 3.23
C LEU A 51 6.90 -11.89 1.72
N ILE A 52 7.97 -11.58 0.98
CA ILE A 52 7.94 -11.38 -0.47
C ILE A 52 8.13 -12.74 -1.15
N PHE A 53 7.18 -13.09 -2.01
CA PHE A 53 7.26 -14.30 -2.82
C PHE A 53 7.92 -13.98 -4.16
N HIS A 54 8.73 -14.91 -4.66
CA HIS A 54 9.35 -14.80 -5.97
C HIS A 54 8.64 -15.74 -6.94
N VAL A 55 7.99 -15.17 -7.95
CA VAL A 55 7.25 -15.93 -8.96
C VAL A 55 7.96 -15.85 -10.31
N ASN A 56 7.99 -16.96 -11.04
CA ASN A 56 8.44 -16.94 -12.42
C ASN A 56 7.30 -16.43 -13.31
N TYR A 57 7.42 -15.18 -13.75
CA TYR A 57 6.49 -14.57 -14.68
C TYR A 57 7.14 -14.46 -16.06
N LEU A 58 6.64 -15.26 -17.01
CA LEU A 58 7.16 -15.34 -18.40
C LEU A 58 8.67 -15.61 -18.50
N GLY A 59 9.21 -16.42 -17.59
CA GLY A 59 10.64 -16.77 -17.56
C GLY A 59 11.50 -15.81 -16.74
N VAL A 60 10.94 -14.72 -16.21
CA VAL A 60 11.64 -13.73 -15.38
C VAL A 60 11.20 -13.86 -13.92
N ASP A 61 12.12 -13.59 -13.00
CA ASP A 61 11.83 -13.52 -11.57
C ASP A 61 11.10 -12.21 -11.24
N GLU A 62 9.90 -12.31 -10.67
CA GLU A 62 9.08 -11.17 -10.27
C GLU A 62 8.76 -11.26 -8.76
N PRO A 63 9.16 -10.25 -7.96
CA PRO A 63 8.80 -10.19 -6.55
C PRO A 63 7.33 -9.80 -6.40
N THR A 64 6.55 -10.65 -5.73
CA THR A 64 5.13 -10.44 -5.48
C THR A 64 4.84 -10.42 -4.00
N PHE A 65 4.11 -9.38 -3.59
CA PHE A 65 3.59 -9.24 -2.24
C PHE A 65 2.11 -8.85 -2.33
N ASN A 66 1.23 -9.84 -2.26
CA ASN A 66 -0.20 -9.61 -2.28
C ASN A 66 -0.94 -10.77 -1.57
N PHE A 67 -2.19 -10.54 -1.18
CA PHE A 67 -3.03 -11.55 -0.49
C PHE A 67 -3.89 -12.38 -1.45
N ASN A 68 -3.82 -12.13 -2.75
CA ASN A 68 -4.57 -12.87 -3.76
C ASN A 68 -3.75 -14.10 -4.19
N PHE A 69 -4.38 -15.27 -4.15
CA PHE A 69 -3.79 -16.53 -4.56
C PHE A 69 -4.07 -16.82 -6.04
#